data_AF-A0A7S0BUI9-F1
#
_entry.id   AF-A0A7S0BUI9-F1
#
_cell.length_a   1.000
_cell.length_b   1.000
_cell.length_c   1.000
_cell.angle_alpha   90.00
_cell.angle_beta   90.00
_cell.angle_gamma   90.00
#
_symmetry.space_group_name_H-M   'P 1'
#
loop_
_entity.id
_entity.type
_entity.pdbx_description
1 polymer ?
#
loop_
_entity_poly.entity_id
_entity_poly.type
_entity_poly.pdbx_seq_one_letter_code
_entity_poly.pdbx_strand_id
1 'polypeptide(L)'
;MKLNVANPATGCQMTIEIDDEQKLQAFYDKKLSQEVDGDVIGMEWEGYVFKIMGGQDKQGFPMKQGVLTPNRVRLLLSKGSVGCRGNLMKNGERRRRSVRGCIVSHEISVLHLAIVKK
;
A
#
# COMPACT_ATOMS: atom_id res chain seq x y z
N MET A 1 -5.60 1.86 -11.61
CA MET A 1 -5.25 1.81 -10.16
C MET A 1 -4.89 3.23 -9.72
N LYS A 2 -5.19 3.63 -8.48
CA LYS A 2 -4.82 4.96 -7.97
C LYS A 2 -3.51 4.89 -7.17
N LEU A 3 -2.54 5.73 -7.49
CA LEU A 3 -1.31 5.88 -6.72
C LEU A 3 -1.42 7.14 -5.86
N ASN A 4 -1.42 6.97 -4.54
CA ASN A 4 -1.33 8.10 -3.61
C ASN A 4 0.13 8.26 -3.21
N VAL A 5 0.76 9.31 -3.72
CA VAL A 5 2.18 9.63 -3.54
C VAL A 5 2.32 10.69 -2.46
N ALA A 6 3.04 10.36 -1.39
CA ALA A 6 3.42 11.28 -0.34
C ALA A 6 4.87 11.74 -0.51
N ASN A 7 5.10 13.04 -0.31
CA ASN A 7 6.43 13.62 -0.19
C ASN A 7 6.71 13.99 1.28
N PRO A 8 7.49 13.19 2.03
CA PRO A 8 7.79 13.46 3.43
C PRO A 8 8.54 14.78 3.65
N ALA A 9 9.32 15.25 2.67
CA ALA A 9 10.12 16.46 2.81
C ALA A 9 9.27 17.73 2.79
N THR A 10 8.17 17.74 2.02
CA THR A 10 7.25 18.88 1.95
C THR A 10 5.98 18.66 2.76
N GLY A 11 5.71 17.44 3.22
CA GLY A 11 4.46 17.06 3.88
C GLY A 11 3.24 17.03 2.94
N CYS A 12 3.44 17.16 1.63
CA CYS A 12 2.38 17.16 0.64
C CYS A 12 2.06 15.73 0.17
N GLN A 13 0.82 15.52 -0.26
CA GLN A 13 0.38 14.29 -0.91
C GLN A 13 -0.37 14.62 -2.20
N MET A 14 -0.23 13.76 -3.20
CA MET A 14 -0.97 13.84 -4.46
C MET A 14 -1.47 12.47 -4.88
N THR A 15 -2.60 12.42 -5.59
CA THR A 15 -3.14 11.18 -6.15
C THR A 15 -3.02 11.22 -7.67
N ILE A 16 -2.51 10.13 -8.24
CA ILE A 16 -2.32 9.94 -9.67
C ILE A 16 -3.18 8.74 -10.07
N GLU A 17 -3.97 8.89 -11.12
CA GLU A 17 -4.76 7.81 -11.69
C GLU A 17 -4.01 7.24 -12.89
N ILE A 18 -3.74 5.93 -12.86
CA ILE A 18 -3.04 5.21 -13.93
C ILE A 18 -3.92 4.06 -14.37
N ASP A 19 -4.30 4.08 -15.64
CA ASP A 19 -5.07 3.01 -16.29
C ASP A 19 -4.22 2.13 -17.22
N ASP A 20 -3.01 2.59 -17.57
CA ASP A 20 -2.07 1.84 -18.39
C ASP A 20 -1.48 0.63 -17.63
N GLU A 21 -1.80 -0.56 -18.12
CA GLU A 21 -1.43 -1.82 -17.51
C GLU A 21 0.09 -2.08 -17.56
N GLN A 22 0.79 -1.58 -18.58
CA GLN A 22 2.24 -1.75 -18.71
C GLN A 22 2.99 -1.04 -17.57
N LYS A 23 2.53 0.16 -17.21
CA LYS A 23 3.08 0.94 -16.09
C LYS A 23 2.76 0.29 -14.75
N LEU A 24 1.56 -0.28 -14.62
CA LEU A 24 1.13 -0.96 -13.39
C LEU A 24 1.89 -2.28 -13.15
N GLN A 25 2.35 -2.93 -14.21
CA GLN A 25 3.11 -4.18 -14.13
C GLN A 25 4.37 -4.06 -13.28
N ALA A 26 5.01 -2.89 -13.27
CA ALA A 26 6.19 -2.61 -12.45
C ALA A 26 5.92 -2.65 -10.93
N PHE A 27 4.65 -2.58 -10.51
CA PHE A 27 4.26 -2.67 -9.10
C PHE A 27 3.81 -4.05 -8.68
N TYR A 28 3.38 -4.91 -9.61
CA TYR A 28 2.91 -6.25 -9.28
C TYR A 28 4.03 -7.14 -8.74
N ASP A 29 3.66 -8.08 -7.87
CA ASP A 29 4.55 -9.00 -7.15
C ASP A 29 5.59 -8.34 -6.23
N LYS A 30 5.63 -7.01 -6.17
CA LYS A 30 6.39 -6.29 -5.18
C LYS A 30 5.72 -6.39 -3.80
N LYS A 31 6.56 -6.39 -2.77
CA LYS A 31 6.15 -6.41 -1.37
C LYS A 31 6.08 -4.98 -0.82
N LEU A 32 5.25 -4.77 0.19
CA LEU A 32 5.35 -3.55 1.00
C LEU A 32 6.79 -3.36 1.51
N SER A 33 7.15 -2.10 1.63
CA SER A 33 8.48 -1.56 1.96
C SER A 33 9.56 -1.77 0.90
N GLN A 34 9.24 -2.35 -0.26
CA GLN A 34 10.16 -2.36 -1.40
C GLN A 34 10.18 -1.02 -2.13
N GLU A 35 11.31 -0.77 -2.78
CA GLU A 35 11.55 0.41 -3.61
C GLU A 35 11.18 0.13 -5.07
N VAL A 36 10.73 1.17 -5.75
CA VAL A 36 10.29 1.17 -7.14
C VAL A 36 10.80 2.45 -7.79
N ASP A 37 11.49 2.30 -8.91
CA ASP A 37 11.94 3.44 -9.71
C ASP A 37 10.73 4.17 -10.29
N GLY A 38 10.77 5.50 -10.23
CA GLY A 38 9.68 6.36 -10.67
C GLY A 38 9.54 6.47 -12.18
N ASP A 39 10.63 6.19 -12.90
CA ASP A 39 10.72 6.17 -14.36
C ASP A 39 9.62 5.30 -15.00
N VAL A 40 9.19 4.23 -14.29
CA VAL A 40 8.14 3.31 -14.76
C VAL A 40 6.74 3.92 -14.81
N ILE A 41 6.51 5.02 -14.08
CA ILE A 41 5.22 5.74 -14.06
C ILE A 41 5.17 6.72 -15.24
N GLY A 42 6.28 7.40 -15.52
CA GLY A 42 6.42 8.34 -16.62
C GLY A 42 7.63 9.27 -16.47
N MET A 43 7.94 10.01 -17.54
CA MET A 43 9.09 10.93 -17.60
C MET A 43 9.09 12.00 -16.50
N GLU A 44 7.92 12.43 -16.01
CA GLU A 44 7.82 13.43 -14.93
C GLU A 44 8.42 12.95 -13.60
N TRP A 45 8.54 11.64 -13.44
CA TRP A 45 9.03 10.97 -12.24
C TRP A 45 10.41 10.35 -12.46
N GLU A 46 11.11 10.76 -13.51
CA GLU A 46 12.46 10.28 -13.81
C GLU A 46 13.42 10.64 -12.67
N GLY A 47 14.20 9.66 -12.21
CA GLY A 47 15.15 9.79 -11.10
C GLY A 47 14.52 9.71 -9.70
N TYR A 48 13.19 9.69 -9.59
CA TYR A 48 12.52 9.49 -8.30
C TYR A 48 12.57 8.02 -7.89
N VAL A 49 12.73 7.78 -6.59
CA VAL A 49 12.57 6.44 -6.02
C VAL A 49 11.41 6.44 -5.05
N PHE A 50 10.44 5.59 -5.31
CA PHE A 50 9.27 5.39 -4.45
C PHE A 50 9.43 4.17 -3.57
N LYS A 51 8.92 4.26 -2.35
CA LYS A 51 8.75 3.11 -1.46
C LYS A 51 7.28 2.80 -1.28
N ILE A 52 6.92 1.53 -1.44
CA ILE A 52 5.56 1.06 -1.22
C ILE A 52 5.28 1.03 0.28
N MET A 53 4.53 2.00 0.79
CA MET A 53 4.21 2.10 2.21
C MET A 53 2.97 1.29 2.60
N GLY A 54 2.07 1.06 1.63
CA GLY A 54 0.88 0.26 1.85
C GLY A 54 -0.12 0.37 0.69
N GLY A 55 -1.37 0.04 0.98
CA GLY A 55 -2.43 0.12 0.00
C GLY A 55 -3.75 -0.40 0.54
N GLN A 56 -4.78 -0.27 -0.28
CA GLN A 56 -6.13 -0.72 -0.03
C GLN A 56 -6.65 -1.53 -1.21
N ASP A 57 -7.31 -2.64 -0.89
CA ASP A 57 -8.07 -3.45 -1.84
C ASP A 57 -9.33 -2.69 -2.33
N LYS A 58 -9.93 -3.13 -3.44
CA LYS A 58 -11.22 -2.64 -3.97
C LYS A 58 -12.36 -2.59 -2.95
N GLN A 59 -12.34 -3.46 -1.94
CA GLN A 59 -13.33 -3.45 -0.85
C GLN A 59 -12.87 -2.66 0.40
N GLY A 60 -11.76 -1.92 0.32
CA GLY A 60 -11.24 -1.09 1.40
C GLY A 60 -10.43 -1.84 2.48
N PHE A 61 -10.10 -3.12 2.28
CA PHE A 61 -9.23 -3.84 3.21
C PHE A 61 -7.78 -3.37 3.07
N PRO A 62 -7.11 -2.99 4.16
CA PRO A 62 -5.73 -2.50 4.10
C PRO A 62 -4.74 -3.64 3.94
N MET A 63 -3.62 -3.35 3.27
CA MET A 63 -2.45 -4.24 3.22
C MET A 63 -1.73 -4.28 4.56
N LYS A 64 -1.30 -5.47 4.99
CA LYS A 64 -0.57 -5.68 6.24
C LYS A 64 0.84 -6.23 5.97
N GLN A 65 1.85 -5.52 6.47
CA GLN A 65 3.24 -5.97 6.41
C GLN A 65 3.44 -7.33 7.10
N GLY A 66 4.25 -8.19 6.48
CA GLY A 66 4.60 -9.52 7.01
C GLY A 66 3.64 -10.65 6.63
N VAL A 67 2.49 -10.34 6.02
CA VAL A 67 1.56 -11.35 5.48
C VAL A 67 1.95 -11.63 4.02
N LEU A 68 2.82 -12.61 3.81
CA LEU A 68 3.45 -12.94 2.51
C LEU A 68 2.49 -13.64 1.53
N THR A 69 1.31 -13.07 1.31
CA THR A 69 0.33 -13.55 0.33
C THR A 69 -0.18 -12.38 -0.51
N PRO A 70 -0.56 -12.61 -1.77
CA PRO A 70 -1.30 -11.60 -2.53
C PRO A 70 -2.74 -11.52 -2.03
N ASN A 71 -3.33 -12.63 -1.58
CA ASN A 71 -4.73 -12.75 -1.20
C ASN A 71 -5.05 -12.16 0.19
N ARG A 72 -6.34 -12.07 0.51
CA ARG A 72 -6.83 -11.69 1.84
C ARG A 72 -6.74 -12.85 2.83
N VAL A 73 -6.39 -12.53 4.07
CA VAL A 73 -6.30 -13.48 5.18
C VAL A 73 -7.05 -12.94 6.39
N ARG A 74 -7.73 -13.82 7.14
CA ARG A 74 -8.38 -13.46 8.41
C ARG A 74 -7.44 -13.71 9.58
N LEU A 75 -6.95 -12.63 10.18
CA LEU A 75 -6.03 -12.66 11.32
C LEU A 75 -6.71 -12.15 12.59
N LEU A 76 -6.22 -12.62 13.73
CA LEU A 76 -6.61 -12.11 15.04
C LEU A 76 -5.76 -10.88 15.38
N LEU A 77 -6.32 -9.70 15.22
CA LEU A 77 -5.61 -8.42 15.35
C LEU A 77 -5.77 -7.81 16.74
N SER A 78 -4.69 -7.22 17.25
CA SER A 78 -4.68 -6.38 18.44
C SER A 78 -5.03 -4.92 18.11
N LYS A 79 -5.43 -4.16 19.12
CA LYS A 79 -5.62 -2.70 19.04
C LYS A 79 -4.37 -1.98 18.52
N GLY A 80 -4.55 -1.00 17.65
CA GLY A 80 -3.47 -0.21 17.04
C GLY A 80 -2.75 -0.89 15.86
N SER A 81 -3.01 -2.17 15.59
CA SER A 81 -2.39 -2.85 14.46
C SER A 81 -3.02 -2.44 13.12
N VAL A 82 -2.26 -2.55 12.03
CA VAL A 82 -2.79 -2.28 10.67
C VAL A 82 -4.01 -3.18 10.39
N GLY A 83 -5.13 -2.56 10.01
CA GLY A 83 -6.45 -3.20 9.88
C GLY A 83 -7.34 -3.15 11.14
N CYS A 84 -6.80 -2.66 12.25
CA CYS A 84 -7.48 -2.62 13.54
C CYS A 84 -7.07 -1.40 14.40
N ARG A 85 -7.67 -0.23 14.12
CA ARG A 85 -7.47 0.98 14.95
C ARG A 85 -7.83 0.74 16.42
N GLY A 86 -8.91 0.00 16.67
CA GLY A 86 -9.27 -0.50 18.00
C GLY A 86 -9.83 0.55 18.98
N ASN A 87 -10.37 1.67 18.48
CA ASN A 87 -11.00 2.71 19.30
C ASN A 87 -12.20 2.21 20.12
N LEU A 88 -12.88 1.16 19.63
CA LEU A 88 -14.04 0.53 20.26
C LEU A 88 -13.69 -0.77 21.02
N MET A 89 -12.41 -1.11 21.11
CA MET A 89 -11.96 -2.38 21.71
C MET A 89 -11.57 -2.18 23.17
N LYS A 90 -11.96 -3.13 24.02
CA LYS A 90 -11.54 -3.18 25.42
C LYS A 90 -10.06 -3.52 25.52
N ASN A 91 -9.46 -3.22 26.67
CA ASN A 91 -8.06 -3.57 26.94
C ASN A 91 -7.88 -5.10 26.85
N GLY A 92 -6.86 -5.52 26.10
CA GLY A 92 -6.57 -6.95 25.86
C GLY A 92 -7.47 -7.63 24.83
N GLU A 93 -8.53 -6.97 24.33
CA GLU A 93 -9.39 -7.54 23.30
C GLU A 93 -8.61 -7.71 21.99
N ARG A 94 -8.85 -8.84 21.30
CA ARG A 94 -8.37 -9.08 19.94
C ARG A 94 -9.55 -9.40 19.05
N ARG A 95 -9.54 -8.90 17.82
CA ARG A 95 -10.65 -9.09 16.88
C ARG A 95 -10.19 -9.76 15.60
N ARG A 96 -10.92 -10.80 15.19
CA ARG A 96 -10.65 -11.49 13.92
C ARG A 96 -11.15 -10.64 12.76
N ARG A 97 -10.23 -10.10 11.96
CA ARG A 97 -10.51 -9.22 10.82
C ARG A 97 -9.81 -9.72 9.56
N SER A 98 -10.40 -9.43 8.41
CA SER A 98 -9.76 -9.66 7.11
C SER A 98 -8.79 -8.53 6.81
N VAL A 99 -7.59 -8.88 6.35
CA VAL A 99 -6.57 -7.94 5.87
C VAL A 99 -6.04 -8.43 4.54
N ARG A 100 -5.58 -7.50 3.69
CA ARG A 100 -4.87 -7.85 2.46
C ARG A 100 -3.42 -8.18 2.80
N GLY A 101 -2.83 -9.16 2.13
CA GLY A 101 -1.41 -9.45 2.31
C GLY A 101 -0.51 -8.34 1.76
N CYS A 102 0.79 -8.52 1.92
CA CYS A 102 1.79 -7.49 1.61
C CYS A 102 2.25 -7.49 0.15
N ILE A 103 1.86 -8.50 -0.64
CA ILE A 103 2.23 -8.60 -2.06
C ILE A 103 1.21 -7.84 -2.89
N VAL A 104 1.70 -6.98 -3.78
CA VAL A 104 0.87 -6.16 -4.66
C VAL A 104 0.26 -7.01 -5.77
N SER A 105 -1.03 -6.81 -6.05
CA SER A 105 -1.81 -7.57 -7.03
C SER A 105 -2.88 -6.70 -7.68
N HIS A 106 -3.50 -7.18 -8.76
CA HIS A 106 -4.55 -6.50 -9.53
C HIS A 106 -5.82 -6.15 -8.73
N GLU A 107 -6.03 -6.77 -7.56
CA GLU A 107 -7.19 -6.47 -6.70
C GLU A 107 -6.99 -5.23 -5.83
N ILE A 108 -5.80 -4.62 -5.86
CA ILE A 108 -5.53 -3.35 -5.19
C ILE A 108 -6.21 -2.21 -5.97
N SER A 109 -6.91 -1.36 -5.22
CA SER A 109 -7.55 -0.15 -5.77
C SER A 109 -6.65 1.07 -5.62
N VAL A 110 -6.06 1.23 -4.43
CA VAL A 110 -5.19 2.36 -4.09
C VAL A 110 -3.88 1.84 -3.54
N LEU A 111 -2.77 2.37 -4.02
CA LEU A 111 -1.43 2.05 -3.54
C LEU A 111 -0.81 3.31 -2.93
N HIS A 112 -0.28 3.21 -1.71
CA HIS A 112 0.34 4.31 -1.00
C HIS A 112 1.86 4.25 -1.20
N LEU A 113 2.41 5.29 -1.81
CA LEU A 113 3.81 5.45 -2.12
C LEU A 113 4.39 6.61 -1.31
N ALA A 114 5.64 6.50 -0.89
CA ALA A 114 6.41 7.60 -0.32
C ALA A 114 7.68 7.83 -1.14
N ILE A 115 8.00 9.09 -1.43
CA ILE A 115 9.24 9.47 -2.11
C ILE A 115 10.40 9.29 -1.13
N VAL A 116 11.41 8.51 -1.53
CA VAL A 116 12.65 8.28 -0.76
C VAL A 116 13.80 9.10 -1.33
N LYS A 117 13.94 9.13 -2.66
CA LYS A 117 14.97 9.89 -3.37
C LYS A 117 14.35 10.68 -4.51
N LYS A 118 14.99 11.81 -4.82
CA LYS A 118 14.74 12.67 -5.98
C LYS A 118 15.96 12.62 -6.89
#